data_AF-A0A843C3V9-F1
#
_entry.id   AF-A0A843C3V9-F1
#
_cell.length_a   1.000
_cell.length_b   1.000
_cell.length_c   1.000
_cell.angle_alpha   90.00
_cell.angle_beta   90.00
_cell.angle_gamma   90.00
#
_symmetry.space_group_name_H-M   'P 1'
#
loop_
_entity.id
_entity.type
_entity.pdbx_description
1 polymer ?
#
loop_
_entity_poly.entity_id
_entity_poly.type
_entity_poly.pdbx_seq_one_letter_code
_entity_poly.pdbx_strand_id
1 'polypeptide(L)'
;MTKQLSLSAELYILIESKLEQTLKGIEQTFSQILKKQDITPIELKENIKNLEENFNIISQKWNLEILYTLLLKDHTGFGEIKKILGVNSRTLSDKLKTLSSYKYINRKVVKGPPLRVQYSLTYKGKNTVLLALPLLYYSSK
;
A
#
# COMPACT_ATOMS: atom_id res chain seq x y z
N MET A 1 -21.06 17.91 -14.88
CA MET A 1 -21.75 16.72 -14.29
C MET A 1 -20.71 15.68 -13.91
N THR A 2 -20.07 15.86 -12.75
CA THR A 2 -19.26 14.83 -12.11
C THR A 2 -20.14 14.25 -11.03
N LYS A 3 -20.66 13.04 -11.26
CA LYS A 3 -21.52 12.34 -10.32
C LYS A 3 -20.68 12.04 -9.08
N GLN A 4 -20.82 12.88 -8.06
CA GLN A 4 -20.31 12.63 -6.72
C GLN A 4 -20.82 11.25 -6.31
N LEU A 5 -19.89 10.34 -6.04
CA LEU A 5 -20.18 9.01 -5.50
C LEU A 5 -20.88 9.22 -4.15
N SER A 6 -22.21 9.31 -4.14
CA SER A 6 -23.00 9.18 -2.92
C SER A 6 -22.94 7.71 -2.52
N LEU A 7 -21.89 7.34 -1.79
CA LEU A 7 -21.89 6.11 -1.00
C LEU A 7 -23.11 6.22 -0.07
N SER A 8 -24.01 5.24 -0.11
CA SER A 8 -25.19 5.22 0.77
C SER A 8 -24.72 5.24 2.24
N ALA A 9 -25.52 5.82 3.15
CA ALA A 9 -25.22 5.84 4.58
C ALA A 9 -24.90 4.42 5.12
N GLU A 10 -25.56 3.41 4.56
CA GLU A 10 -25.32 1.98 4.83
C GLU A 10 -23.87 1.55 4.55
N LEU A 11 -23.25 2.03 3.46
CA LEU A 11 -21.88 1.67 3.10
C LEU A 11 -20.87 2.29 4.07
N TYR A 12 -21.10 3.55 4.51
CA TYR A 12 -20.26 4.18 5.54
C TYR A 12 -20.36 3.41 6.87
N ILE A 13 -21.57 3.07 7.30
CA ILE A 13 -21.79 2.27 8.53
C ILE A 13 -21.07 0.92 8.43
N LEU A 14 -21.17 0.25 7.28
CA LEU A 14 -20.50 -1.03 7.07
C LEU A 14 -18.97 -0.89 7.12
N ILE A 15 -18.40 0.14 6.50
CA ILE A 15 -16.96 0.40 6.52
C ILE A 15 -16.49 0.64 7.96
N GLU A 16 -17.13 1.56 8.69
CA GLU A 16 -16.77 1.86 10.08
C GLU A 16 -16.84 0.62 10.97
N SER A 17 -17.92 -0.16 10.87
CA SER A 17 -18.07 -1.41 11.63
C SER A 17 -16.95 -2.42 11.33
N LYS A 18 -16.53 -2.55 10.07
CA LYS A 18 -15.42 -3.44 9.68
C LYS A 18 -14.07 -2.94 10.22
N LEU A 19 -13.84 -1.62 10.21
CA LEU A 19 -12.62 -1.03 10.75
C LEU A 19 -12.55 -1.24 12.26
N GLU A 20 -13.63 -0.98 13.00
CA GLU A 20 -13.72 -1.22 14.44
C GLU A 20 -13.45 -2.68 14.81
N GLN A 21 -14.07 -3.62 14.10
CA GLN A 21 -13.83 -5.06 14.31
C GLN A 21 -12.36 -5.43 14.07
N THR A 22 -11.76 -4.86 13.02
CA THR A 22 -10.35 -5.09 12.69
C THR A 22 -9.42 -4.55 13.77
N LEU A 23 -9.64 -3.30 14.22
CA LEU A 23 -8.85 -2.67 15.28
C LEU A 23 -8.94 -3.45 16.59
N LYS A 24 -10.15 -3.87 16.98
CA LYS A 24 -10.38 -4.70 18.17
C LYS A 24 -9.64 -6.03 18.08
N GLY A 25 -9.67 -6.69 16.92
CA GLY A 25 -8.92 -7.94 16.69
C GLY A 25 -7.40 -7.75 16.82
N ILE A 26 -6.88 -6.64 16.28
CA ILE A 26 -5.45 -6.28 16.40
C ILE A 26 -5.08 -6.03 17.86
N GLU A 27 -5.86 -5.23 18.59
CA GLU A 27 -5.64 -4.92 20.00
C GLU A 27 -5.64 -6.18 20.88
N GLN A 28 -6.60 -7.08 20.67
CA GLN A 28 -6.68 -8.36 21.37
C GLN A 28 -5.46 -9.22 21.10
N THR A 29 -5.01 -9.29 19.83
CA THR A 29 -3.82 -10.05 19.44
C THR A 29 -2.57 -9.49 20.11
N PHE A 30 -2.38 -8.17 20.08
CA PHE A 30 -1.27 -7.50 20.76
C PHE A 30 -1.29 -7.75 22.28
N SER A 31 -2.46 -7.60 22.91
CA SER A 31 -2.62 -7.83 24.35
C SER A 31 -2.26 -9.26 24.75
N GLN A 32 -2.54 -10.25 23.91
CA GLN A 32 -2.16 -11.64 24.16
C GLN A 32 -0.65 -11.88 24.02
N ILE A 33 0.01 -11.20 23.08
CA ILE A 33 1.46 -11.29 22.87
C ILE A 33 2.20 -10.62 24.03
N LEU A 34 1.81 -9.40 24.39
CA LEU A 34 2.45 -8.63 25.46
C LEU A 34 2.32 -9.29 26.84
N LYS A 35 1.21 -10.00 27.11
CA LYS A 35 1.05 -10.78 28.35
C LYS A 35 1.98 -11.99 28.46
N LYS A 36 2.56 -12.46 27.34
CA LYS A 36 3.35 -13.69 27.28
C LYS A 36 4.86 -13.43 27.24
N GLN A 37 5.30 -12.17 27.10
CA GLN A 37 6.71 -11.83 26.90
C GLN A 37 7.06 -10.53 27.65
N ASP A 38 8.06 -10.60 28.55
CA ASP A 38 8.77 -9.40 29.01
C ASP A 38 9.75 -8.99 27.90
N ILE A 39 9.37 -8.00 27.09
CA ILE A 39 10.22 -7.49 26.01
C ILE A 39 11.37 -6.69 26.63
N THR A 40 12.60 -7.14 26.39
CA THR A 40 13.78 -6.40 26.85
C THR A 40 14.03 -5.17 25.95
N PRO A 41 14.72 -4.12 26.45
CA PRO A 41 15.06 -2.95 25.65
C PRO A 41 15.89 -3.27 24.39
N ILE A 42 16.70 -4.33 24.42
CA ILE A 42 17.53 -4.78 23.28
C ILE A 42 16.65 -5.38 22.19
N GLU A 43 15.75 -6.30 22.54
CA GLU A 43 14.80 -6.91 21.59
C GLU A 43 13.87 -5.85 20.98
N LEU A 44 13.41 -4.90 21.80
CA LEU A 44 12.59 -3.78 21.30
C LEU A 44 13.35 -2.96 20.25
N LYS A 45 14.63 -2.64 20.51
CA LYS A 45 15.47 -1.88 19.59
C LYS A 45 15.68 -2.61 18.26
N GLU A 46 15.91 -3.92 18.30
CA GLU A 46 16.05 -4.74 17.09
C GLU A 46 14.74 -4.80 16.29
N ASN A 47 13.61 -4.97 16.98
CA ASN A 47 12.29 -4.94 16.35
C ASN A 47 12.00 -3.60 15.66
N ILE A 48 12.30 -2.48 16.31
CA ILE A 48 12.15 -1.14 15.71
C ILE A 48 13.02 -1.00 14.46
N LYS A 49 14.29 -1.43 14.53
CA LYS A 49 15.20 -1.37 13.38
C LYS A 49 14.67 -2.18 12.18
N ASN A 50 14.12 -3.37 12.43
CA ASN A 50 13.52 -4.19 11.38
C ASN A 50 12.24 -3.57 10.79
N LEU A 51 11.48 -2.83 11.60
CA LEU A 51 10.32 -2.06 11.14
C LEU A 51 10.73 -0.89 10.26
N GLU A 52 11.80 -0.17 10.62
CA GLU A 52 12.30 0.99 9.88
C GLU A 52 12.59 0.67 8.42
N GLU A 53 13.22 -0.47 8.11
CA GLU A 53 13.56 -0.85 6.74
C GLU A 53 12.31 -0.98 5.85
N ASN A 54 11.30 -1.69 6.33
CA ASN A 54 10.05 -1.90 5.58
C ASN A 54 9.20 -0.64 5.53
N PHE A 55 9.14 0.09 6.65
CA PHE A 55 8.40 1.33 6.76
C PHE A 55 8.95 2.40 5.83
N ASN A 56 10.28 2.56 5.77
CA ASN A 56 10.96 3.53 4.91
C ASN A 56 10.63 3.36 3.43
N ILE A 57 10.36 2.14 2.97
CA ILE A 57 9.98 1.93 1.57
C ILE A 57 8.54 2.37 1.35
N ILE A 58 7.61 1.98 2.21
CA ILE A 58 6.19 2.28 2.01
C ILE A 58 5.89 3.77 2.25
N SER A 59 6.54 4.39 3.24
CA SER A 59 6.33 5.80 3.59
C SER A 59 6.96 6.79 2.61
N GLN A 60 7.87 6.33 1.74
CA GLN A 60 8.45 7.18 0.72
C GLN A 60 7.40 7.72 -0.25
N LYS A 61 7.50 9.02 -0.55
CA LYS A 61 6.66 9.70 -1.55
C LYS A 61 6.58 8.88 -2.85
N TRP A 62 5.37 8.86 -3.43
CA TRP A 62 4.98 8.10 -4.63
C TRP A 62 4.78 6.60 -4.43
N ASN A 63 5.37 5.94 -3.43
CA ASN A 63 5.31 4.48 -3.35
C ASN A 63 3.89 3.97 -3.07
N LEU A 64 3.23 4.49 -2.03
CA LEU A 64 1.81 4.17 -1.77
C LEU A 64 0.89 4.62 -2.91
N GLU A 65 1.14 5.79 -3.51
CA GLU A 65 0.35 6.31 -4.62
C GLU A 65 0.46 5.43 -5.88
N ILE A 66 1.64 4.88 -6.17
CA ILE A 66 1.85 3.90 -7.23
C ILE A 66 1.08 2.61 -6.91
N LEU A 67 1.19 2.08 -5.70
CA LEU A 67 0.45 0.86 -5.32
C LEU A 67 -1.06 1.06 -5.40
N TYR A 68 -1.56 2.22 -4.97
CA TYR A 68 -2.97 2.58 -5.06
C TYR A 68 -3.44 2.73 -6.51
N THR A 69 -2.61 3.36 -7.35
CA THR A 69 -2.88 3.43 -8.80
C THR A 69 -3.01 2.04 -9.39
N LEU A 70 -2.11 1.12 -9.06
CA LEU A 70 -2.13 -0.26 -9.56
C LEU A 70 -3.25 -1.11 -8.94
N LEU A 71 -3.75 -0.76 -7.75
CA LEU A 71 -4.92 -1.39 -7.14
C LEU A 71 -6.19 -1.08 -7.95
N LEU A 72 -6.35 0.18 -8.37
CA LEU A 72 -7.51 0.64 -9.12
C LEU A 72 -7.39 0.34 -10.63
N LYS A 73 -6.17 0.31 -11.14
CA LYS A 73 -5.85 0.06 -12.55
C LYS A 73 -4.74 -0.99 -12.66
N ASP A 74 -5.14 -2.25 -12.75
CA ASP A 74 -4.18 -3.33 -12.94
C ASP A 74 -3.54 -3.28 -14.35
N HIS A 75 -2.36 -3.88 -14.50
CA HIS A 75 -1.61 -3.94 -15.76
C HIS A 75 -1.31 -2.58 -16.42
N THR A 76 -1.05 -1.55 -15.62
CA THR A 76 -0.82 -0.18 -16.08
C THR A 76 0.61 0.03 -16.62
N GLY A 77 0.74 0.80 -17.70
CA GLY A 77 2.03 1.14 -18.30
C GLY A 77 2.72 2.35 -17.66
N PHE A 78 4.04 2.49 -17.87
CA PHE A 78 4.85 3.58 -17.29
C PHE A 78 4.28 4.98 -17.55
N GLY A 79 3.95 5.29 -18.81
CA GLY A 79 3.46 6.61 -19.20
C GLY A 79 2.13 6.99 -18.56
N GLU A 80 1.28 6.00 -18.30
CA GLU A 80 0.00 6.22 -17.64
C GLU A 80 0.19 6.49 -16.14
N ILE A 81 1.00 5.70 -15.44
CA ILE A 81 1.36 5.97 -14.03
C ILE A 81 1.97 7.37 -13.91
N LYS A 82 2.89 7.72 -14.81
CA LYS A 82 3.52 9.03 -14.86
C LYS A 82 2.49 10.16 -14.99
N LYS A 83 1.55 10.01 -15.91
CA LYS A 83 0.50 11.01 -16.17
C LYS A 83 -0.45 11.15 -14.97
N ILE A 84 -0.85 10.03 -14.36
CA ILE A 84 -1.76 10.01 -13.20
C ILE A 84 -1.12 10.72 -12.00
N LEU A 85 0.15 10.44 -11.73
CA LEU A 85 0.84 10.96 -10.54
C LEU A 85 1.54 12.30 -10.77
N GLY A 86 1.74 12.73 -12.01
CA GLY A 86 2.50 13.96 -12.31
C GLY A 86 3.99 13.87 -11.92
N VAL A 87 4.50 12.66 -11.68
CA VAL A 87 5.89 12.40 -11.29
C VAL A 87 6.83 12.49 -12.51
N ASN A 88 8.07 12.94 -12.31
CA ASN A 88 9.05 12.96 -13.40
C ASN A 88 9.55 11.52 -13.74
N SER A 89 10.10 11.34 -14.95
CA SER A 89 10.48 10.01 -15.43
C SER A 89 11.57 9.34 -14.58
N ARG A 90 12.56 10.11 -14.10
CA ARG A 90 13.68 9.58 -13.29
C ARG A 90 13.14 9.02 -11.98
N THR A 91 12.42 9.84 -11.23
CA THR A 91 11.83 9.46 -9.94
C THR A 91 10.88 8.26 -10.10
N LEU A 92 10.01 8.23 -11.11
CA LEU A 92 9.12 7.09 -11.32
C LEU A 92 9.88 5.81 -11.64
N SER A 93 10.92 5.88 -12.48
CA SER A 93 11.75 4.74 -12.80
C SER A 93 12.41 4.16 -11.54
N ASP A 94 12.97 5.04 -10.69
CA ASP A 94 13.60 4.63 -9.44
C ASP A 94 12.59 3.96 -8.50
N LYS A 95 11.40 4.57 -8.32
CA LYS A 95 10.35 4.00 -7.46
C LYS A 95 9.84 2.65 -7.98
N LEU A 96 9.58 2.52 -9.28
CA LEU A 96 9.14 1.24 -9.85
C LEU A 96 10.22 0.16 -9.73
N LYS A 97 11.50 0.52 -9.88
CA LYS A 97 12.63 -0.40 -9.65
C LYS A 97 12.66 -0.86 -8.20
N THR A 98 12.57 0.06 -7.24
CA THR A 98 12.52 -0.25 -5.80
C THR A 98 11.32 -1.13 -5.47
N LEU A 99 10.11 -0.75 -5.89
CA LEU A 99 8.90 -1.54 -5.61
C LEU A 99 8.97 -2.94 -6.23
N SER A 100 9.61 -3.09 -7.40
CA SER A 100 9.84 -4.39 -8.01
C SER A 100 10.88 -5.21 -7.23
N SER A 101 11.99 -4.62 -6.78
CA SER A 101 13.02 -5.34 -6.01
C SER A 101 12.50 -5.83 -4.67
N TYR A 102 11.64 -5.05 -4.02
CA TYR A 102 10.98 -5.43 -2.76
C TYR A 102 9.71 -6.27 -2.93
N LYS A 103 9.44 -6.72 -4.16
CA LYS A 103 8.35 -7.64 -4.53
C LYS A 103 6.95 -7.08 -4.23
N TYR A 104 6.76 -5.77 -4.33
CA TYR A 104 5.43 -5.16 -4.27
C TYR A 104 4.73 -5.15 -5.63
N ILE A 105 5.50 -5.08 -6.72
CA ILE A 105 4.96 -5.06 -8.08
C ILE A 105 5.66 -6.07 -8.99
N ASN A 106 4.92 -6.59 -9.96
CA ASN A 106 5.44 -7.35 -11.09
C ASN A 106 5.62 -6.42 -12.29
N ARG A 107 6.79 -6.48 -12.93
CA ARG A 107 7.06 -5.82 -14.21
C ARG A 107 7.04 -6.86 -15.34
N LYS A 108 6.12 -6.73 -16.29
CA LYS A 108 6.00 -7.62 -17.45
C LYS A 108 6.29 -6.86 -18.73
N VAL A 109 7.16 -7.41 -19.57
CA VAL A 109 7.34 -6.93 -20.95
C VAL A 109 6.31 -7.65 -21.82
N VAL A 110 5.41 -6.89 -22.43
CA VAL A 110 4.42 -7.38 -23.38
C VAL A 110 5.03 -7.30 -24.77
N LYS A 111 5.29 -8.48 -25.36
CA LYS A 111 5.82 -8.62 -26.71
C LYS A 111 4.73 -8.30 -27.74
N GLY A 112 5.15 -7.82 -28.91
CA GLY A 112 4.27 -7.44 -30.02
C GLY A 112 4.54 -6.01 -30.48
N PRO A 113 3.99 -5.59 -31.63
CA PRO A 113 4.04 -4.20 -32.06
C PRO A 113 2.89 -3.40 -31.42
N PRO A 114 3.15 -2.37 -30.59
CA PRO A 114 4.45 -1.94 -30.09
C PRO A 114 4.86 -2.67 -28.81
N LEU A 115 6.17 -2.77 -28.57
CA LEU A 115 6.72 -3.35 -27.34
C LEU A 115 6.35 -2.48 -26.15
N ARG A 116 5.69 -3.04 -25.13
CA ARG A 116 5.25 -2.29 -23.95
C ARG A 116 5.68 -2.95 -22.65
N VAL A 117 5.72 -2.15 -21.59
CA VAL A 117 5.93 -2.62 -20.22
C VAL A 117 4.67 -2.35 -19.42
N GLN A 118 4.22 -3.34 -18.67
CA GLN A 118 3.10 -3.24 -17.74
C GLN A 118 3.55 -3.57 -16.32
N TYR A 119 2.93 -2.89 -15.37
CA TYR A 119 3.11 -3.11 -13.94
C TYR A 119 1.80 -3.60 -13.34
N SER A 120 1.90 -4.53 -12.39
CA SER A 120 0.76 -5.09 -11.65
C SER A 120 1.18 -5.35 -10.21
N LEU A 121 0.23 -5.39 -9.28
CA LEU A 121 0.54 -5.70 -7.88
C LEU A 121 0.91 -7.18 -7.73
N THR A 122 1.87 -7.47 -6.86
CA THR A 122 1.99 -8.81 -6.28
C THR A 122 0.94 -9.01 -5.18
N TYR A 123 0.83 -10.23 -4.65
CA TYR A 123 0.05 -10.47 -3.43
C TYR A 123 0.49 -9.56 -2.26
N LYS A 124 1.81 -9.42 -2.07
CA LYS A 124 2.38 -8.51 -1.06
C LYS A 124 1.95 -7.07 -1.32
N GLY A 125 2.12 -6.56 -2.55
CA GLY A 125 1.69 -5.21 -2.94
C GLY A 125 0.22 -4.93 -2.68
N LYS A 126 -0.64 -5.86 -3.09
CA LYS A 126 -2.09 -5.77 -2.90
C LYS A 126 -2.47 -5.72 -1.42
N ASN A 127 -1.95 -6.64 -0.61
CA ASN A 127 -2.26 -6.64 0.82
C ASN A 127 -1.73 -5.38 1.52
N THR A 128 -0.52 -4.95 1.20
CA THR A 128 0.07 -3.74 1.81
C THR A 128 -0.79 -2.50 1.52
N VAL A 129 -1.21 -2.27 0.27
CA VAL A 129 -2.04 -1.10 -0.03
C VAL A 129 -3.44 -1.21 0.58
N LEU A 130 -4.04 -2.40 0.62
CA LEU A 130 -5.34 -2.60 1.28
C LEU A 130 -5.26 -2.32 2.79
N LEU A 131 -4.18 -2.75 3.46
CA LEU A 131 -3.94 -2.44 4.87
C LEU A 131 -3.62 -0.96 5.12
N ALA A 132 -3.12 -0.24 4.12
CA ALA A 132 -2.89 1.19 4.20
C ALA A 132 -4.19 2.01 4.04
N LEU A 133 -5.25 1.47 3.43
CA LEU A 133 -6.50 2.21 3.21
C LEU A 133 -7.17 2.69 4.51
N PRO A 134 -7.32 1.86 5.55
CA PRO A 134 -7.78 2.32 6.87
C PRO A 134 -6.95 3.49 7.41
N LEU A 135 -5.62 3.42 7.30
CA LEU A 135 -4.73 4.48 7.78
C LEU A 135 -4.99 5.79 7.02
N LEU A 136 -5.09 5.73 5.69
CA LEU A 136 -5.39 6.90 4.86
C LEU A 136 -6.77 7.48 5.17
N TYR A 137 -7.77 6.62 5.40
CA TYR A 137 -9.12 7.01 5.80
C TYR A 137 -9.10 7.79 7.12
N TYR A 138 -8.47 7.25 8.17
CA TYR A 138 -8.37 7.94 9.46
C TYR A 138 -7.53 9.22 9.41
N SER A 139 -6.49 9.28 8.57
CA SER A 139 -5.66 10.49 8.43
C SER A 139 -6.34 11.63 7.65
N SER A 140 -7.39 11.32 6.90
CA SER A 140 -8.13 12.29 6.07
C SER A 140 -9.48 12.70 6.67
N LYS A 141 -9.87 12.07 7.77
CA LYS A 141 -10.97 12.49 8.64
C LYS A 141 -10.52 13.65 9.52
#